data_AF-A0A2P4XIC1-F1
#
_entry.id   AF-A0A2P4XIC1-F1
#
_cell.length_a   1.000
_cell.length_b   1.000
_cell.length_c   1.000
_cell.angle_alpha   90.00
_cell.angle_beta   90.00
_cell.angle_gamma   90.00
#
_symmetry.space_group_name_H-M   'P 1'
#
loop_
_entity.id
_entity.type
_entity.pdbx_description
1 polymer ?
#
loop_
_entity_poly.entity_id
_entity_poly.type
_entity_poly.pdbx_seq_one_letter_code
_entity_poly.pdbx_strand_id
1 'polypeptide(L)'
;MVSNQDTAIPVSYDELIDKVETGYVDAPQTPKTTSTSQGKTVSRYAVQSVHMRECLAEFLGTFVMIVFGMGVNNQVVNSEEKNGTWLSINMCWGVAVLIGVYCSEGISGANLNTAVTLAHCVYGRLPWWKAPGYMISQLLGAFCGAFIIYVMQYQNLNVVDPNRETTQGSWSTYPSDNISNYTAFYTEFIGTAMLV
;
A
#
# COMPACT_ATOMS: atom_id res chain seq x y z
N MET A 1 -10.16 51.34 -69.50
CA MET A 1 -8.82 51.61 -68.94
C MET A 1 -9.00 51.77 -67.43
N VAL A 2 -8.46 50.99 -66.49
CA VAL A 2 -7.56 49.83 -66.48
C VAL A 2 -7.89 49.04 -65.19
N SER A 3 -7.80 47.71 -65.29
CA SER A 3 -7.69 46.70 -64.23
C SER A 3 -6.96 47.16 -62.96
N ASN A 4 -7.57 47.02 -61.78
CA ASN A 4 -6.83 46.93 -60.52
C ASN A 4 -7.01 45.53 -59.93
N GLN A 5 -5.86 44.86 -59.79
CA GLN A 5 -5.69 43.47 -59.39
C GLN A 5 -6.03 43.29 -57.91
N ASP A 6 -6.77 42.21 -57.62
CA ASP A 6 -6.87 41.63 -56.28
C ASP A 6 -5.47 41.21 -55.81
N THR A 7 -4.87 42.01 -54.94
CA THR A 7 -3.70 41.59 -54.16
C THR A 7 -4.22 40.99 -52.86
N ALA A 8 -4.47 39.67 -52.88
CA ALA A 8 -4.69 38.90 -51.67
C ALA A 8 -3.40 38.93 -50.83
N ILE A 9 -3.39 39.74 -49.78
CA ILE A 9 -2.34 39.74 -48.77
C ILE A 9 -2.45 38.40 -48.01
N PRO A 10 -1.40 37.56 -47.95
CA PRO A 10 -1.47 36.34 -47.18
C PRO A 10 -1.54 36.71 -45.69
N VAL A 11 -2.65 36.35 -45.05
CA VAL A 11 -2.81 36.49 -43.60
C VAL A 11 -1.76 35.62 -42.92
N SER A 12 -0.97 36.23 -42.03
CA SER A 12 0.07 35.53 -41.26
C SER A 12 -0.55 34.45 -40.38
N TYR A 13 0.08 33.28 -40.31
CA TYR A 13 -0.34 32.19 -39.42
C TYR A 13 -0.38 32.61 -37.94
N ASP A 14 0.42 33.61 -37.55
CA ASP A 14 0.46 34.13 -36.19
C ASP A 14 -0.83 34.89 -35.81
N GLU A 15 -1.48 35.59 -36.75
CA GLU A 15 -2.74 36.31 -36.49
C GLU A 15 -3.93 35.37 -36.26
N LEU A 16 -3.87 34.14 -36.78
CA LEU A 16 -4.89 33.10 -36.54
C LEU A 16 -4.72 32.43 -35.17
N ILE A 17 -3.49 32.38 -34.64
CA ILE A 17 -3.21 31.82 -33.31
C ILE A 17 -3.63 32.80 -32.21
N ASP A 18 -3.38 34.10 -32.39
CA ASP A 18 -3.72 35.12 -31.39
C ASP A 18 -5.22 35.21 -31.08
N LYS A 19 -6.09 35.02 -32.10
CA LYS A 19 -7.55 35.01 -31.89
C LYS A 19 -8.09 33.77 -31.19
N VAL A 20 -7.32 32.68 -31.16
CA VAL A 20 -7.69 31.45 -30.44
C VAL A 20 -7.21 31.52 -28.99
N GLU A 21 -6.07 32.15 -28.70
CA GLU A 21 -5.54 32.30 -27.34
C GLU A 21 -6.24 33.40 -26.51
N THR A 22 -6.81 34.43 -27.13
CA THR A 22 -7.44 35.54 -26.39
C THR A 22 -8.83 35.22 -25.80
N GLY A 23 -9.41 34.05 -26.08
CA GLY A 23 -10.72 33.63 -25.57
C GLY A 23 -10.82 33.41 -24.06
N TYR A 24 -9.71 33.54 -23.31
CA TYR A 24 -9.67 33.35 -21.85
C TYR A 24 -9.25 34.59 -21.05
N VAL A 25 -9.00 35.73 -21.70
CA VAL A 25 -8.46 36.92 -21.02
C VAL A 25 -9.52 37.64 -20.16
N ASP A 26 -10.81 37.46 -20.47
CA ASP A 26 -11.93 38.07 -19.74
C ASP A 26 -12.64 37.13 -18.74
N ALA A 27 -12.09 35.95 -18.46
CA ALA A 27 -12.61 35.13 -17.38
C ALA A 27 -12.38 35.87 -16.04
N PRO A 28 -13.40 36.02 -15.18
CA PRO A 28 -13.20 36.62 -13.86
C PRO A 28 -12.10 35.84 -13.15
N GLN A 29 -10.97 36.50 -12.88
CA GLN A 29 -9.87 35.86 -12.17
C GLN A 29 -10.44 35.36 -10.84
N THR A 30 -10.41 34.04 -10.66
CA THR A 30 -10.69 33.43 -9.35
C THR A 30 -9.77 34.13 -8.35
N PRO A 31 -10.29 34.59 -7.19
CA PRO A 31 -9.47 35.34 -6.27
C PRO A 31 -8.24 34.50 -5.93
N LYS A 32 -7.07 34.97 -6.39
CA LYS A 32 -5.78 34.40 -5.98
C LYS A 32 -5.80 34.54 -4.47
N THR A 33 -5.96 33.41 -3.79
CA THR A 33 -5.91 33.35 -2.34
C THR A 33 -4.53 33.88 -1.99
N THR A 34 -4.48 35.13 -1.52
CA THR A 34 -3.30 35.68 -0.88
C THR A 34 -2.98 34.68 0.23
N SER A 35 -1.92 33.90 0.03
CA SER A 35 -1.43 32.97 1.02
C SER A 35 -0.79 33.78 2.14
N THR A 36 -1.64 34.43 2.93
CA THR A 36 -1.31 34.79 4.29
C THR A 36 -0.90 33.48 4.95
N SER A 37 0.40 33.35 5.20
CA SER A 37 1.00 32.31 6.03
C SER A 37 0.40 32.44 7.43
N GLN A 38 -0.83 31.99 7.61
CA GLN A 38 -1.38 31.68 8.91
C GLN A 38 -0.64 30.43 9.35
N GLY A 39 0.33 30.62 10.25
CA GLY A 39 1.03 29.52 10.90
C GLY A 39 0.01 28.56 11.45
N LYS A 40 -0.18 27.43 10.76
CA LYS A 40 -1.09 26.38 11.18
C LYS A 40 -0.45 25.79 12.43
N THR A 41 -0.92 26.21 13.60
CA THR A 41 -0.47 25.66 14.89
C THR A 41 -0.74 24.17 14.84
N VAL A 42 0.29 23.38 14.56
CA VAL A 42 0.21 21.93 14.53
C VAL A 42 -0.21 21.46 15.92
N SER A 43 -1.23 20.60 15.98
CA SER A 43 -1.71 20.01 17.23
C SER A 43 -0.55 19.42 18.01
N ARG A 44 -0.56 19.52 19.35
CA ARG A 44 0.52 19.00 20.22
C ARG A 44 0.81 17.51 20.00
N TYR A 45 -0.13 16.75 19.47
CA TYR A 45 0.00 15.32 19.16
C TYR A 45 0.35 15.02 17.70
N ALA A 46 0.53 16.04 16.85
CA ALA A 46 0.86 15.84 15.45
C ALA A 46 2.34 15.47 15.30
N VAL A 47 2.60 14.27 14.77
CA VAL A 47 3.96 13.83 14.43
C VAL A 47 4.52 14.71 13.32
N GLN A 48 5.60 15.44 13.62
CA GLN A 48 6.21 16.38 12.67
C GLN A 48 7.16 15.69 11.69
N SER A 49 7.78 14.57 12.09
CA SER A 49 8.69 13.81 11.23
C SER A 49 7.91 13.05 10.17
N VAL A 50 8.19 13.36 8.90
CA VAL A 50 7.60 12.66 7.74
C VAL A 50 7.92 11.17 7.81
N HIS A 51 9.18 10.82 8.12
CA HIS A 51 9.59 9.41 8.21
C HIS A 51 8.86 8.64 9.32
N MET A 52 8.65 9.28 10.48
CA MET A 52 7.89 8.65 11.55
C MET A 52 6.42 8.41 11.16
N ARG A 53 5.82 9.34 10.40
CA ARG A 53 4.45 9.16 9.87
C ARG A 53 4.39 7.99 8.88
N GLU A 54 5.38 7.87 8.00
CA GLU A 54 5.52 6.73 7.09
C GLU A 54 5.63 5.41 7.86
N CYS A 55 6.50 5.34 8.87
CA CYS A 55 6.65 4.17 9.73
C CYS A 55 5.34 3.78 10.44
N LEU A 56 4.61 4.75 10.99
CA LEU A 56 3.31 4.48 11.62
C LEU A 56 2.24 4.00 10.63
N ALA A 57 2.26 4.52 9.41
CA ALA A 57 1.36 4.06 8.34
C ALA A 57 1.68 2.63 7.91
N GLU A 58 2.96 2.28 7.75
CA GLU A 58 3.42 0.91 7.47
C GLU A 58 3.06 -0.05 8.61
N PHE A 59 3.27 0.35 9.86
CA PHE A 59 2.84 -0.42 11.02
C PHE A 59 1.34 -0.70 10.99
N LEU A 60 0.51 0.33 10.79
CA LEU A 60 -0.94 0.20 10.77
C LEU A 60 -1.43 -0.65 9.60
N GLY A 61 -0.91 -0.42 8.39
CA GLY A 61 -1.29 -1.18 7.21
C GLY A 61 -0.94 -2.66 7.34
N THR A 62 0.28 -2.98 7.81
CA THR A 62 0.70 -4.37 8.03
C THR A 62 -0.08 -5.01 9.17
N PHE A 63 -0.36 -4.27 10.25
CA PHE A 63 -1.21 -4.72 11.35
C PHE A 63 -2.60 -5.14 10.84
N VAL A 64 -3.27 -4.27 10.07
CA VAL A 64 -4.61 -4.54 9.54
C VAL A 64 -4.58 -5.75 8.60
N MET A 65 -3.62 -5.79 7.68
CA MET A 65 -3.42 -6.92 6.77
C MET A 65 -3.28 -8.25 7.52
N ILE A 66 -2.47 -8.28 8.59
CA ILE A 66 -2.22 -9.49 9.37
C ILE A 66 -3.42 -9.89 10.24
N VAL A 67 -4.16 -8.93 10.81
CA VAL A 67 -5.37 -9.24 11.58
C VAL A 67 -6.39 -9.99 10.71
N PHE A 68 -6.63 -9.51 9.48
CA PHE A 68 -7.55 -10.20 8.57
C PHE A 68 -6.97 -11.52 8.03
N GLY A 69 -5.72 -11.52 7.58
CA GLY A 69 -5.07 -12.71 7.01
C GLY A 69 -4.90 -13.85 8.01
N MET A 70 -4.38 -13.58 9.20
CA MET A 70 -4.27 -14.61 10.25
C MET A 70 -5.63 -14.97 10.86
N GLY A 71 -6.58 -14.03 10.87
CA GLY A 71 -7.95 -14.28 11.30
C GLY A 71 -8.63 -15.36 10.48
N VAL A 72 -8.57 -15.27 9.14
CA VAL A 72 -9.12 -16.30 8.25
C VAL A 72 -8.37 -17.63 8.36
N ASN A 73 -7.04 -17.61 8.50
CA ASN A 73 -6.27 -18.84 8.71
C ASN A 73 -6.75 -19.59 9.96
N ASN A 74 -6.84 -18.88 11.09
CA ASN A 74 -7.29 -19.48 12.35
C ASN A 74 -8.77 -19.90 12.30
N GLN A 75 -9.63 -19.15 11.60
CA GLN A 75 -11.04 -19.54 11.43
C GLN A 75 -11.17 -20.86 10.68
N VAL A 76 -10.48 -21.01 9.54
CA VAL A 76 -10.58 -22.19 8.69
C VAL A 76 -9.94 -23.40 9.36
N VAL A 77 -8.70 -23.25 9.86
CA VAL A 77 -7.96 -24.36 10.48
C VAL A 77 -8.65 -24.85 11.75
N ASN A 78 -9.02 -23.96 12.67
CA ASN A 78 -9.59 -24.38 13.94
C ASN A 78 -11.04 -24.85 13.85
N SER A 79 -11.73 -24.57 12.73
CA SER A 79 -13.06 -25.11 12.46
C SER A 79 -13.05 -26.41 11.65
N GLU A 80 -11.87 -26.96 11.33
CA GLU A 80 -11.74 -28.12 10.44
C GLU A 80 -12.46 -27.91 9.11
N GLU A 81 -12.27 -26.72 8.50
CA GLU A 81 -12.89 -26.30 7.25
C GLU A 81 -14.43 -26.19 7.26
N LYS A 82 -15.08 -26.25 8.43
CA LYS A 82 -16.55 -26.11 8.53
C LYS A 82 -17.02 -24.67 8.31
N ASN A 83 -16.21 -23.68 8.71
CA ASN A 83 -16.56 -22.26 8.63
C ASN A 83 -15.81 -21.51 7.51
N GLY A 84 -15.14 -22.24 6.62
CA GLY A 84 -14.46 -21.68 5.46
C GLY A 84 -13.56 -22.73 4.80
N THR A 85 -13.15 -22.46 3.56
CA THR A 85 -12.31 -23.37 2.77
C THR A 85 -11.02 -22.69 2.36
N TRP A 86 -10.10 -23.42 1.74
CA TRP A 86 -8.87 -22.86 1.17
C TRP A 86 -9.12 -21.65 0.25
N LEU A 87 -10.22 -21.65 -0.51
CA LEU A 87 -10.59 -20.49 -1.35
C LEU A 87 -10.89 -19.24 -0.51
N SER A 88 -11.55 -19.40 0.64
CA SER A 88 -11.86 -18.29 1.53
C SER A 88 -10.60 -17.66 2.13
N ILE A 89 -9.57 -18.46 2.41
CA ILE A 89 -8.25 -17.98 2.86
C ILE A 89 -7.66 -17.07 1.78
N ASN A 90 -7.53 -17.54 0.54
CA ASN A 90 -6.93 -16.77 -0.55
C ASN A 90 -7.67 -15.46 -0.83
N MET A 91 -9.02 -15.52 -0.88
CA MET A 91 -9.84 -14.34 -1.11
C MET A 91 -9.71 -13.32 0.02
N CYS A 92 -9.72 -13.78 1.27
CA CYS A 92 -9.60 -12.88 2.42
C CYS A 92 -8.20 -12.28 2.54
N TRP A 93 -7.13 -13.01 2.22
CA TRP A 93 -5.77 -12.44 2.13
C TRP A 93 -5.68 -11.34 1.06
N GLY A 94 -6.28 -11.55 -0.12
CA GLY A 94 -6.33 -10.50 -1.16
C GLY A 94 -7.06 -9.24 -0.68
N VAL A 95 -8.21 -9.40 -0.01
CA VAL A 95 -8.97 -8.29 0.58
C VAL A 95 -8.19 -7.64 1.73
N ALA A 96 -7.49 -8.41 2.55
CA ALA A 96 -6.69 -7.91 3.67
C ALA A 96 -5.55 -7.00 3.19
N VAL A 97 -4.86 -7.41 2.12
CA VAL A 97 -3.83 -6.59 1.47
C VAL A 97 -4.46 -5.29 0.94
N LEU A 98 -5.59 -5.37 0.24
CA LEU A 98 -6.29 -4.19 -0.28
C LEU A 98 -6.63 -3.18 0.82
N ILE A 99 -7.20 -3.65 1.94
CA ILE A 99 -7.55 -2.77 3.07
C ILE A 99 -6.27 -2.17 3.69
N GLY A 100 -5.22 -2.98 3.87
CA GLY A 100 -3.93 -2.49 4.37
C GLY A 100 -3.34 -1.38 3.49
N VAL A 101 -3.44 -1.54 2.16
CA VAL A 101 -3.01 -0.53 1.19
C VAL A 101 -3.83 0.75 1.37
N TYR A 102 -5.16 0.66 1.39
CA TYR A 102 -6.02 1.82 1.63
C TYR A 102 -5.72 2.57 2.93
N CYS A 103 -5.27 1.87 3.98
CA CYS A 103 -4.89 2.49 5.25
C CYS A 103 -3.58 3.29 5.18
N SER A 104 -2.66 2.98 4.25
CA SER A 104 -1.26 3.43 4.30
C SER A 104 -0.78 4.15 3.04
N GLU A 105 -1.44 3.97 1.90
CA GLU A 105 -1.03 4.48 0.58
C GLU A 105 -0.80 5.99 0.59
N GLY A 106 -1.72 6.75 1.19
CA GLY A 106 -1.67 8.22 1.22
C GLY A 106 -0.55 8.82 2.09
N ILE A 107 0.22 7.99 2.82
CA ILE A 107 1.28 8.45 3.73
C ILE A 107 2.62 7.79 3.39
N SER A 108 2.70 6.46 3.37
CA SER A 108 3.96 5.72 3.18
C SER A 108 4.19 5.18 1.78
N GLY A 109 3.15 5.18 0.93
CA GLY A 109 3.14 4.48 -0.35
C GLY A 109 2.73 3.00 -0.24
N ALA A 110 2.29 2.55 0.94
CA ALA A 110 1.78 1.21 1.19
C ALA A 110 2.73 0.07 0.76
N ASN A 111 3.96 0.05 1.27
CA ASN A 111 4.86 -1.06 0.96
C ASN A 111 4.40 -2.34 1.64
N LEU A 112 4.07 -2.28 2.93
CA LEU A 112 3.51 -3.33 3.81
C LEU A 112 4.29 -4.65 3.88
N ASN A 113 5.36 -4.75 3.11
CA ASN A 113 6.15 -5.92 2.82
C ASN A 113 7.62 -5.47 2.67
N THR A 114 8.51 -6.21 3.31
CA THR A 114 9.95 -5.95 3.29
C THR A 114 10.55 -6.17 1.90
N ALA A 115 10.08 -7.14 1.12
CA ALA A 115 10.53 -7.36 -0.26
C ALA A 115 10.13 -6.20 -1.19
N VAL A 116 8.89 -5.71 -1.06
CA VAL A 116 8.42 -4.51 -1.80
C VAL A 116 9.22 -3.27 -1.39
N THR A 117 9.51 -3.12 -0.10
CA THR A 117 10.36 -2.03 0.42
C THR A 117 11.76 -2.07 -0.20
N LEU A 118 12.38 -3.25 -0.27
CA LEU A 118 13.68 -3.45 -0.92
C LEU A 118 13.61 -3.14 -2.43
N ALA A 119 12.58 -3.61 -3.12
CA ALA A 119 12.39 -3.31 -4.53
C ALA A 119 12.25 -1.80 -4.78
N HIS A 120 11.48 -1.10 -3.96
CA HIS A 120 11.38 0.37 -4.00
C HIS A 120 12.73 1.05 -3.75
N CYS A 121 13.60 0.50 -2.92
CA CYS A 121 14.97 1.01 -2.76
C CYS A 121 15.84 0.78 -4.00
N VAL A 122 15.76 -0.42 -4.60
CA VAL A 122 16.50 -0.76 -5.83
C VAL A 122 16.06 0.10 -7.02
N TYR A 123 14.75 0.33 -7.17
CA TYR A 123 14.19 1.20 -8.21
C TYR A 123 14.30 2.70 -7.91
N GLY A 124 14.94 3.09 -6.80
CA GLY A 124 15.15 4.49 -6.43
C GLY A 124 13.89 5.25 -5.99
N ARG A 125 12.80 4.55 -5.68
CA ARG A 125 11.54 5.14 -5.18
C ARG A 125 11.57 5.43 -3.68
N LEU A 126 12.39 4.69 -2.92
CA LEU A 126 12.58 4.90 -1.48
C LEU A 126 14.09 5.02 -1.16
N PRO A 127 14.54 6.06 -0.45
CA PRO A 127 15.95 6.18 -0.09
C PRO A 127 16.34 5.08 0.91
N TRP A 128 17.50 4.44 0.70
CA TRP A 128 17.99 3.30 1.48
C TRP A 128 18.03 3.54 2.99
N TRP A 129 18.26 4.77 3.45
CA TRP A 129 18.30 5.09 4.87
C TRP A 129 16.93 4.95 5.57
N LYS A 130 15.82 5.03 4.83
CA LYS A 130 14.47 4.83 5.37
C LYS A 130 14.06 3.36 5.44
N ALA A 131 14.71 2.49 4.67
CA ALA A 131 14.32 1.08 4.55
C ALA A 131 14.29 0.34 5.90
N PRO A 132 15.28 0.48 6.81
CA PRO A 132 15.24 -0.18 8.11
C PRO A 132 14.04 0.25 8.96
N GLY A 133 13.64 1.53 8.89
CA GLY A 133 12.47 2.05 9.59
C GLY A 133 11.17 1.41 9.10
N TYR A 134 11.03 1.22 7.79
CA TYR A 134 9.88 0.52 7.19
C TYR A 134 9.85 -0.95 7.62
N MET A 135 10.97 -1.66 7.50
CA MET A 135 11.07 -3.08 7.84
C MET A 135 10.73 -3.36 9.31
N ILE A 136 11.26 -2.54 10.23
CA ILE A 136 10.96 -2.68 11.67
C ILE A 136 9.48 -2.39 11.93
N SER A 137 8.92 -1.36 11.28
CA SER A 137 7.51 -1.01 11.46
C SER A 137 6.57 -2.10 10.95
N GLN A 138 6.87 -2.69 9.79
CA GLN A 138 6.13 -3.82 9.23
C GLN A 138 6.21 -5.04 10.15
N LEU A 139 7.42 -5.39 10.62
CA LEU A 139 7.62 -6.51 11.54
C LEU A 139 6.82 -6.35 12.83
N LEU A 140 6.88 -5.16 13.44
CA LEU A 140 6.11 -4.86 14.65
C LEU A 140 4.60 -4.88 14.39
N GLY A 141 4.15 -4.33 13.26
CA GLY A 141 2.75 -4.35 12.85
C GLY A 141 2.23 -5.78 12.71
N ALA A 142 3.00 -6.63 12.03
CA ALA A 142 2.67 -8.05 11.87
C ALA A 142 2.65 -8.79 13.21
N PHE A 143 3.66 -8.56 14.07
CA PHE A 143 3.71 -9.17 15.38
C PHE A 143 2.51 -8.78 16.25
N CYS A 144 2.16 -7.50 16.31
CA CYS A 144 0.99 -7.03 17.05
C CYS A 144 -0.33 -7.57 16.47
N GLY A 145 -0.44 -7.67 15.14
CA GLY A 145 -1.61 -8.25 14.49
C GLY A 145 -1.79 -9.73 14.84
N ALA A 146 -0.71 -10.51 14.77
CA ALA A 146 -0.67 -11.91 15.17
C ALA A 146 -1.04 -12.08 16.65
N PHE A 147 -0.49 -11.24 17.53
CA PHE A 147 -0.77 -11.27 18.96
C PHE A 147 -2.26 -11.04 19.28
N ILE A 148 -2.92 -10.10 18.59
CA ILE A 148 -4.36 -9.89 18.77
C ILE A 148 -5.17 -11.13 18.37
N ILE A 149 -4.86 -11.73 17.23
CA ILE A 149 -5.54 -12.96 16.80
C ILE A 149 -5.30 -14.11 17.78
N TYR A 150 -4.09 -14.23 18.32
CA TYR A 150 -3.79 -15.20 19.37
C TYR A 150 -4.66 -15.00 20.61
N VAL A 151 -4.81 -13.76 21.08
CA VAL A 151 -5.67 -13.44 22.22
C VAL A 151 -7.14 -13.75 21.90
N MET A 152 -7.62 -13.36 20.72
CA MET A 152 -9.00 -13.64 20.29
C MET A 152 -9.30 -15.14 20.21
N GLN A 153 -8.33 -15.94 19.75
CA GLN A 153 -8.47 -17.39 19.59
C GLN A 153 -7.97 -18.18 20.80
N TYR A 154 -7.60 -17.54 21.91
CA TYR A 154 -6.94 -18.19 23.04
C TYR A 154 -7.73 -19.38 23.59
N GLN A 155 -9.04 -19.21 23.80
CA GLN A 155 -9.92 -20.28 24.30
C GLN A 155 -10.06 -21.42 23.30
N ASN A 156 -10.18 -21.10 22.02
CA ASN A 156 -10.34 -22.08 20.97
C ASN A 156 -9.04 -22.89 20.76
N LEU A 157 -7.89 -22.23 20.78
CA LEU A 157 -6.58 -22.87 20.72
C LEU A 157 -6.33 -23.78 21.93
N ASN A 158 -6.81 -23.44 23.13
CA ASN A 158 -6.70 -24.32 24.30
C ASN A 158 -7.52 -25.61 24.18
N VAL A 159 -8.53 -25.64 23.30
CA VAL A 159 -9.33 -26.84 23.02
C VAL A 159 -8.69 -27.65 21.89
N VAL A 160 -8.28 -26.98 20.82
CA VAL A 160 -7.74 -27.62 19.61
C VAL A 160 -6.30 -28.10 19.81
N ASP A 161 -5.46 -27.30 20.47
CA ASP A 161 -4.04 -27.55 20.64
C ASP A 161 -3.56 -27.04 22.02
N PRO A 162 -3.87 -27.79 23.11
CA PRO A 162 -3.51 -27.38 24.47
C PRO A 162 -1.99 -27.20 24.67
N ASN A 163 -1.18 -27.97 23.95
CA ASN A 163 0.28 -27.99 24.08
C ASN A 163 0.99 -27.06 23.08
N ARG A 164 0.25 -26.45 22.14
CA ARG A 164 0.78 -25.51 21.12
C ARG A 164 1.80 -26.14 20.17
N GLU A 165 1.57 -27.38 19.77
CA GLU A 165 2.49 -28.14 18.91
C GLU A 165 2.03 -28.25 17.45
N THR A 166 0.73 -28.13 17.20
CA THR A 166 0.13 -28.46 15.89
C THR A 166 -0.38 -27.24 15.11
N THR A 167 -0.61 -26.12 15.80
CA THR A 167 -1.22 -24.92 15.21
C THR A 167 -0.22 -23.92 14.63
N GLN A 168 1.07 -24.27 14.53
CA GLN A 168 2.12 -23.40 14.01
C GLN A 168 1.87 -22.89 12.59
N GLY A 169 1.27 -23.73 11.73
CA GLY A 169 0.92 -23.39 10.34
C GLY A 169 -0.16 -22.30 10.19
N SER A 170 -0.88 -21.97 11.27
CA SER A 170 -1.82 -20.85 11.26
C SER A 170 -1.13 -19.48 11.35
N TRP A 171 0.12 -19.44 11.83
CA TRP A 171 0.87 -18.21 12.12
C TRP A 171 2.00 -17.94 11.13
N SER A 172 2.55 -18.99 10.52
CA SER A 172 3.63 -18.89 9.55
C SER A 172 3.48 -19.97 8.48
N THR A 173 4.13 -19.76 7.34
CA THR A 173 4.11 -20.71 6.24
C THR A 173 5.19 -21.76 6.42
N TYR A 174 4.83 -23.02 6.17
CA TYR A 174 5.73 -24.16 6.22
C TYR A 174 5.71 -24.87 4.86
N PRO A 175 6.85 -25.39 4.40
CA PRO A 175 6.89 -26.18 3.18
C PRO A 175 6.11 -27.48 3.40
N SER A 176 5.53 -28.01 2.32
CA SER A 176 4.91 -29.34 2.34
C SER A 176 5.97 -30.43 2.53
N ASP A 177 5.61 -31.52 3.22
CA ASP A 177 6.51 -32.62 3.59
C ASP A 177 7.32 -33.22 2.42
N ASN A 178 6.81 -33.11 1.19
CA ASN A 178 7.43 -33.65 -0.01
C ASN A 178 8.29 -32.64 -0.79
N ILE A 179 8.50 -31.43 -0.25
CA ILE A 179 9.17 -30.33 -0.94
C ILE A 179 10.55 -30.05 -0.32
N SER A 180 11.58 -29.99 -1.17
CA SER A 180 12.93 -29.63 -0.73
C SER A 180 13.06 -28.13 -0.43
N ASN A 181 14.02 -27.75 0.42
CA ASN A 181 14.30 -26.33 0.71
C ASN A 181 14.67 -25.52 -0.55
N TYR A 182 15.32 -26.16 -1.54
CA TYR A 182 15.61 -25.51 -2.83
C TYR A 182 14.32 -25.19 -3.59
N THR A 183 13.36 -26.11 -3.56
CA THR A 183 12.06 -25.92 -4.18
C THR A 183 11.27 -24.82 -3.51
N ALA A 184 11.19 -24.84 -2.18
CA ALA A 184 10.55 -23.77 -1.42
C ALA A 184 11.18 -22.40 -1.71
N PHE A 185 12.51 -22.32 -1.84
CA PHE A 185 13.18 -21.06 -2.15
C PHE A 185 12.78 -20.50 -3.52
N TYR A 186 12.85 -21.29 -4.60
CA TYR A 186 12.56 -20.75 -5.92
C TYR A 186 11.06 -20.43 -6.09
N THR A 187 10.15 -21.15 -5.43
CA THR A 187 8.72 -20.85 -5.49
C THR A 187 8.42 -19.50 -4.85
N GLU A 188 9.01 -19.22 -3.68
CA GLU A 188 8.86 -17.92 -3.00
C GLU A 188 9.53 -16.78 -3.79
N PHE A 189 10.70 -17.05 -4.38
CA PHE A 189 11.39 -16.09 -5.24
C PHE A 189 10.55 -15.70 -6.45
N ILE A 190 10.05 -16.69 -7.21
CA ILE A 190 9.24 -16.44 -8.41
C ILE A 190 7.91 -15.77 -8.02
N GLY A 191 7.26 -16.24 -6.95
CA GLY A 191 6.01 -15.67 -6.47
C GLY A 191 6.16 -14.20 -6.07
N THR A 192 7.21 -13.86 -5.33
CA THR A 192 7.50 -12.48 -4.93
C THR A 192 7.91 -11.62 -6.12
N ALA A 193 8.67 -12.17 -7.08
CA ALA A 193 9.06 -11.45 -8.29
C ALA A 193 7.86 -11.08 -9.19
N MET A 194 6.81 -11.91 -9.20
CA MET A 194 5.56 -11.59 -9.92
C MET A 194 4.68 -10.56 -9.19
N LEU A 195 4.85 -10.44 -7.86
CA LEU A 195 4.11 -9.49 -7.03
C LEU A 195 4.63 -8.04 -7.17
N VAL A 196 5.95 -7.89 -7.38
CA VAL A 196 6.69 -6.62 -7.45
C VAL A 196 6.76 -6.10 -8.88
#